data_AF-A0A8B6BLK8-F1
#
_entry.id   AF-A0A8B6BLK8-F1
#
_cell.length_a   1.000
_cell.length_b   1.000
_cell.length_c   1.000
_cell.angle_alpha   90.00
_cell.angle_beta   90.00
_cell.angle_gamma   90.00
#
_symmetry.space_group_name_H-M   'P 1'
#
loop_
_entity.id
_entity.type
_entity.pdbx_description
1 polymer ?
#
loop_
_entity_poly.entity_id
_entity_poly.type
_entity_poly.pdbx_seq_one_letter_code
_entity_poly.pdbx_strand_id
1 'polypeptide(L)'
;MTRQKCHKKMLYWFFSTLLDEAVPLQYKPPDFKEGIMPESIEEEIVYVWMNYSLLLELQGDSTQAVEMYETALSKLENVKDITKIWTSYLQFHARQVLDNKTNKEAAKTFTSLVYRAVTSIPTKFDCRFVWDSHWYNYNHINTVLDLYLNSLPKELLLTEYERLITIMPSNVQLILRACHEAISQDDLQLAKSFCNAAIYDNVGHLSLWKMMISLTVKLENIREARKLYQRAVQVLPYCVTLWKDYLMFEVSHGCKEIVPQILSRCQELGLSLDEYVNFIIKVK
;
A
#
# COMPACT_ATOMS: atom_id res chain seq x y z
N MET A 1 -11.22 21.31 -29.03
CA MET A 1 -10.93 22.77 -28.91
C MET A 1 -11.17 23.34 -27.51
N THR A 2 -12.18 22.89 -26.75
CA THR A 2 -12.46 23.39 -25.38
C THR A 2 -11.45 22.91 -24.32
N ARG A 3 -11.06 21.62 -24.32
CA ARG A 3 -10.01 21.09 -23.42
C ARG A 3 -8.68 21.83 -23.59
N GLN A 4 -8.15 21.91 -24.81
CA GLN A 4 -6.91 22.64 -25.14
C GLN A 4 -6.86 24.09 -24.63
N LYS A 5 -8.00 24.82 -24.68
CA LYS A 5 -8.10 26.17 -24.12
C LYS A 5 -8.08 26.19 -22.59
N CYS A 6 -8.68 25.19 -21.94
CA CYS A 6 -8.58 25.00 -20.48
C CYS A 6 -7.14 24.69 -20.05
N HIS A 7 -6.43 23.80 -20.75
CA HIS A 7 -5.06 23.42 -20.37
C HIS A 7 -4.07 24.59 -20.51
N LYS A 8 -4.15 25.36 -21.60
CA LYS A 8 -3.35 26.59 -21.75
C LYS A 8 -3.66 27.64 -20.69
N LYS A 9 -4.93 27.81 -20.30
CA LYS A 9 -5.33 28.69 -19.19
C LYS A 9 -4.83 28.18 -17.85
N MET A 10 -4.79 26.86 -17.62
CA MET A 10 -4.28 26.27 -16.39
C MET A 10 -2.77 26.48 -16.24
N LEU A 11 -1.99 26.24 -17.30
CA LEU A 11 -0.55 26.54 -17.34
C LEU A 11 -0.26 28.02 -17.17
N TYR A 12 -1.00 28.89 -17.86
CA TYR A 12 -0.77 30.33 -17.70
C TYR A 12 -1.23 30.86 -16.35
N TRP A 13 -2.37 30.40 -15.83
CA TRP A 13 -2.78 30.73 -14.48
C TRP A 13 -1.75 30.25 -13.48
N PHE A 14 -1.17 29.06 -13.68
CA PHE A 14 -0.03 28.57 -12.90
C PHE A 14 1.16 29.52 -13.01
N PHE A 15 1.59 29.92 -14.21
CA PHE A 15 2.69 30.88 -14.38
C PHE A 15 2.39 32.27 -13.81
N SER A 16 1.14 32.73 -13.87
CA SER A 16 0.72 34.03 -13.34
C SER A 16 0.62 34.04 -11.82
N THR A 17 0.14 32.94 -11.20
CA THR A 17 0.25 32.75 -9.74
C THR A 17 1.69 32.54 -9.30
N LEU A 18 2.54 31.96 -10.15
CA LEU A 18 3.97 31.72 -9.91
C LEU A 18 4.83 32.99 -10.04
N LEU A 19 4.43 33.96 -10.86
CA LEU A 19 5.15 35.22 -11.09
C LEU A 19 4.56 36.41 -10.33
N ASP A 20 3.52 36.19 -9.53
CA ASP A 20 2.73 37.23 -8.85
C ASP A 20 2.24 38.34 -9.81
N GLU A 21 1.99 37.97 -11.06
CA GLU A 21 1.51 38.89 -12.10
C GLU A 21 0.00 38.76 -12.24
N ALA A 22 -0.72 39.88 -12.16
CA ALA A 22 -2.17 39.88 -12.35
C ALA A 22 -2.55 39.48 -13.78
N VAL A 23 -3.40 38.44 -13.94
CA VAL A 23 -3.89 38.00 -15.25
C VAL A 23 -4.67 39.13 -15.92
N PRO A 24 -4.22 39.66 -17.08
CA PRO A 24 -5.04 40.58 -17.85
C PRO A 24 -6.32 39.86 -18.30
N LEU A 25 -7.50 40.48 -18.08
CA LEU A 25 -8.81 39.89 -18.43
C LEU A 25 -8.93 39.45 -19.91
N GLN A 26 -8.07 39.96 -20.79
CA GLN A 26 -8.02 39.68 -22.22
C GLN A 26 -6.89 38.73 -22.64
N TYR A 27 -6.21 38.09 -21.69
CA TYR A 27 -5.04 37.28 -21.98
C TYR A 27 -5.35 36.07 -22.87
N LYS A 28 -4.59 35.96 -23.98
CA LYS A 28 -4.57 34.77 -24.85
C LYS A 28 -3.23 34.07 -24.66
N PRO A 29 -3.22 32.82 -24.18
CA PRO A 29 -1.99 32.07 -24.02
C PRO A 29 -1.29 31.86 -25.36
N PRO A 30 0.05 31.99 -25.44
CA PRO A 30 0.80 31.78 -26.65
C PRO A 30 0.59 30.36 -27.21
N ASP A 31 0.86 30.22 -28.50
CA ASP A 31 0.79 28.92 -29.15
C ASP A 31 1.93 28.01 -28.73
N PHE A 32 1.63 26.71 -28.65
CA PHE A 32 2.65 25.73 -28.34
C PHE A 32 3.69 25.73 -29.45
N LYS A 33 4.97 25.56 -29.07
CA LYS A 33 6.05 25.42 -30.04
C LYS A 33 5.75 24.22 -30.96
N GLU A 34 6.05 24.36 -32.25
CA GLU A 34 5.79 23.33 -33.25
C GLU A 34 6.36 21.97 -32.81
N GLY A 35 5.54 20.93 -32.88
CA GLY A 35 5.88 19.56 -32.46
C GLY A 35 5.49 19.17 -31.04
N ILE A 36 5.02 20.09 -30.19
CA ILE A 36 4.57 19.76 -28.82
C ILE A 36 3.07 19.47 -28.81
N MET A 37 2.71 18.24 -28.44
CA MET A 37 1.33 17.83 -28.24
C MET A 37 0.84 18.31 -26.86
N PRO A 38 -0.40 18.83 -26.74
CA PRO A 38 -0.94 19.29 -25.45
C PRO A 38 -0.97 18.19 -24.38
N GLU A 39 -1.23 16.95 -24.80
CA GLU A 39 -1.29 15.76 -23.93
C GLU A 39 0.06 15.49 -23.25
N SER A 40 1.17 15.72 -23.94
CA SER A 40 2.51 15.57 -23.36
C SER A 40 2.78 16.59 -22.24
N ILE A 41 2.21 17.78 -22.35
CA ILE A 41 2.37 18.82 -21.31
C ILE A 41 1.50 18.50 -20.09
N GLU A 42 0.33 17.90 -20.30
CA GLU A 42 -0.54 17.43 -19.20
C GLU A 42 0.13 16.33 -18.38
N GLU A 43 0.89 15.43 -19.03
CA GLU A 43 1.69 14.41 -18.33
C GLU A 43 2.85 15.03 -17.53
N GLU A 44 3.41 16.14 -18.00
CA GLU A 44 4.56 16.79 -17.38
C GLU A 44 4.22 17.85 -16.33
N ILE A 45 2.95 18.28 -16.27
CA ILE A 45 2.51 19.39 -15.39
C ILE A 45 2.86 19.15 -13.92
N VAL A 46 2.88 17.88 -13.52
CA VAL A 46 3.20 17.42 -12.16
C VAL A 46 4.62 17.77 -11.78
N TYR A 47 5.57 17.61 -12.70
CA TYR A 47 6.97 17.96 -12.46
C TYR A 47 7.16 19.46 -12.36
N VAL A 48 6.34 20.23 -13.08
CA VAL A 48 6.35 21.69 -12.97
C VAL A 48 5.91 22.13 -11.56
N TRP A 49 4.83 21.56 -11.04
CA TRP A 49 4.41 21.79 -9.65
C TRP A 49 5.50 21.38 -8.65
N MET A 50 6.08 20.18 -8.81
CA MET A 50 7.16 19.68 -7.93
C MET A 50 8.39 20.59 -7.94
N ASN A 51 8.86 21.00 -9.12
CA ASN A 51 10.05 21.84 -9.26
C ASN A 51 9.82 23.22 -8.66
N TYR A 52 8.62 23.79 -8.82
CA TYR A 52 8.32 25.09 -8.24
C TYR A 52 8.18 25.02 -6.72
N SER A 53 7.47 24.03 -6.19
CA SER A 53 7.42 23.81 -4.74
C SER A 53 8.83 23.65 -4.16
N LEU A 54 9.69 22.86 -4.81
CA LEU A 54 11.09 22.71 -4.40
C LEU A 54 11.86 24.03 -4.44
N LEU A 55 11.64 24.87 -5.45
CA LEU A 55 12.28 26.18 -5.53
C LEU A 55 11.88 27.07 -4.34
N LEU A 56 10.59 27.10 -3.99
CA LEU A 56 10.09 27.85 -2.83
C LEU A 56 10.67 27.32 -1.51
N GLU A 57 10.79 26.00 -1.39
CA GLU A 57 11.46 25.37 -0.25
C GLU A 57 12.92 25.82 -0.11
N LEU A 58 13.66 25.87 -1.22
CA LEU A 58 15.06 26.32 -1.24
C LEU A 58 15.21 27.81 -0.95
N GLN A 59 14.21 28.63 -1.29
CA GLN A 59 14.16 30.05 -0.95
C GLN A 59 13.77 30.30 0.52
N GLY A 60 13.26 29.28 1.21
CA GLY A 60 12.84 29.36 2.61
C GLY A 60 11.40 29.80 2.82
N ASP A 61 10.62 30.02 1.76
CA ASP A 61 9.20 30.39 1.85
C ASP A 61 8.34 29.15 2.07
N SER A 62 8.31 28.68 3.33
CA SER A 62 7.56 27.48 3.72
C SER A 62 6.05 27.66 3.56
N THR A 63 5.54 28.88 3.69
CA THR A 63 4.11 29.19 3.58
C THR A 63 3.62 29.04 2.15
N GLN A 64 4.30 29.67 1.20
CA GLN A 64 3.93 29.53 -0.21
C GLN A 64 4.16 28.11 -0.71
N ALA A 65 5.23 27.43 -0.27
CA ALA A 65 5.49 26.04 -0.65
C ALA A 65 4.31 25.12 -0.28
N VAL A 66 3.75 25.28 0.93
CA VAL A 66 2.55 24.55 1.39
C VAL A 66 1.34 24.87 0.50
N GLU A 67 1.04 26.14 0.24
CA GLU A 67 -0.08 26.54 -0.61
C GLU A 67 0.04 25.98 -2.03
N MET A 68 1.25 25.94 -2.58
CA MET A 68 1.51 25.34 -3.90
C MET A 68 1.27 23.83 -3.92
N TYR A 69 1.64 23.11 -2.85
CA TYR A 69 1.30 21.68 -2.74
C TYR A 69 -0.21 21.45 -2.65
N GLU A 70 -0.94 22.24 -1.86
CA GLU A 70 -2.40 22.11 -1.74
C GLU A 70 -3.12 22.44 -3.05
N THR A 71 -2.69 23.49 -3.74
CA THR A 71 -3.27 23.86 -5.05
C THR A 71 -2.97 22.80 -6.11
N ALA A 72 -1.78 22.19 -6.11
CA ALA A 72 -1.47 21.07 -6.99
C ALA A 72 -2.39 19.87 -6.75
N LEU A 73 -2.57 19.47 -5.48
CA LEU A 73 -3.46 18.36 -5.10
C LEU A 73 -4.92 18.61 -5.51
N SER A 74 -5.37 19.87 -5.51
CA SER A 74 -6.73 20.22 -5.92
C SER A 74 -6.98 20.11 -7.44
N LYS A 75 -5.92 20.14 -8.25
CA LYS A 75 -6.00 20.18 -9.72
C LYS A 75 -5.68 18.87 -10.41
N LEU A 76 -4.94 17.99 -9.74
CA LEU A 76 -4.53 16.71 -10.30
C LEU A 76 -5.64 15.67 -10.13
N GLU A 77 -5.91 14.92 -11.19
CA GLU A 77 -6.91 13.83 -11.19
C GLU A 77 -6.23 12.44 -11.16
N ASN A 78 -5.01 12.35 -11.67
CA ASN A 78 -4.28 11.10 -11.79
C ASN A 78 -3.71 10.64 -10.44
N VAL A 79 -4.05 9.43 -10.02
CA VAL A 79 -3.58 8.85 -8.74
C VAL A 79 -2.06 8.82 -8.63
N LYS A 80 -1.36 8.48 -9.73
CA LYS A 80 0.11 8.45 -9.77
C LYS A 80 0.72 9.82 -9.46
N ASP A 81 0.11 10.86 -9.98
CA ASP A 81 0.63 12.22 -9.90
C ASP A 81 0.31 12.85 -8.54
N ILE A 82 -0.93 12.64 -8.06
CA ILE A 82 -1.33 12.94 -6.68
C ILE A 82 -0.35 12.29 -5.69
N THR A 83 0.02 11.02 -5.93
CA THR A 83 0.97 10.30 -5.06
C THR A 83 2.36 10.94 -5.08
N LYS A 84 2.87 11.35 -6.25
CA LYS A 84 4.17 12.05 -6.37
C LYS A 84 4.18 13.37 -5.59
N ILE A 85 3.10 14.15 -5.70
CA ILE A 85 2.94 15.41 -4.96
C ILE A 85 2.88 15.15 -3.46
N TRP A 86 2.07 14.19 -3.00
CA TRP A 86 2.04 13.80 -1.58
C TRP A 86 3.39 13.33 -1.06
N THR A 87 4.11 12.53 -1.84
CA THR A 87 5.44 12.03 -1.48
C THR A 87 6.40 13.21 -1.28
N SER A 88 6.42 14.16 -2.22
CA SER A 88 7.30 15.34 -2.15
C SER A 88 6.92 16.24 -0.97
N TYR A 89 5.62 16.44 -0.76
CA TYR A 89 5.10 17.25 0.32
C TYR A 89 5.40 16.65 1.71
N LEU A 90 5.26 15.34 1.86
CA LEU A 90 5.62 14.64 3.09
C LEU A 90 7.12 14.64 3.33
N GLN A 91 7.95 14.51 2.29
CA GLN A 91 9.40 14.63 2.42
C GLN A 91 9.82 16.03 2.90
N PHE A 92 9.16 17.08 2.43
CA PHE A 92 9.37 18.44 2.91
C PHE A 92 9.11 18.58 4.41
N HIS A 93 7.95 18.13 4.88
CA HIS A 93 7.63 18.15 6.31
C HIS A 93 8.55 17.22 7.14
N ALA A 94 8.93 16.07 6.60
CA ALA A 94 9.88 15.17 7.26
C ALA A 94 11.26 15.83 7.47
N ARG A 95 11.75 16.62 6.49
CA ARG A 95 12.98 17.42 6.65
C ARG A 95 12.83 18.46 7.77
N GLN A 96 11.71 19.18 7.82
CA GLN A 96 11.47 20.18 8.86
C GLN A 96 11.42 19.58 10.27
N VAL A 97 10.83 18.39 10.43
CA VAL A 97 10.81 17.67 11.71
C VAL A 97 12.22 17.23 12.12
N LEU A 98 13.05 16.80 11.14
CA LEU A 98 14.42 16.39 11.39
C LEU A 98 15.31 17.56 11.86
N ASP A 99 15.12 18.75 11.29
CA ASP A 99 15.85 19.95 11.67
C ASP A 99 15.41 20.48 13.05
N ASN A 100 14.13 20.31 13.40
CA ASN A 100 13.53 20.79 14.65
C ASN A 100 13.10 19.66 15.59
N LYS A 101 14.02 18.75 15.96
CA LYS A 101 13.74 17.53 16.75
C LYS A 101 13.01 17.75 18.08
N THR A 102 13.09 18.93 18.67
CA THR A 102 12.42 19.27 19.93
C THR A 102 10.93 19.63 19.75
N ASN A 103 10.49 19.90 18.53
CA ASN A 103 9.15 20.38 18.24
C ASN A 103 8.16 19.22 18.11
N LYS A 104 7.54 18.84 19.24
CA LYS A 104 6.47 17.84 19.28
C LYS A 104 5.25 18.21 18.43
N GLU A 105 5.03 19.50 18.17
CA GLU A 105 3.91 19.97 17.33
C GLU A 105 4.18 19.67 15.85
N ALA A 106 5.41 19.86 15.39
CA ALA A 106 5.82 19.51 14.02
C ALA A 106 5.69 18.00 13.74
N ALA A 107 5.98 17.15 14.73
CA ALA A 107 5.76 15.72 14.61
C ALA A 107 4.26 15.38 14.48
N LYS A 108 3.39 16.05 15.27
CA LYS A 108 1.93 15.86 15.19
C LYS A 108 1.36 16.33 13.85
N THR A 109 1.81 17.49 13.34
CA THR A 109 1.37 17.98 12.04
C THR A 109 1.79 17.02 10.93
N PHE A 110 3.04 16.52 10.96
CA PHE A 110 3.50 15.51 10.01
C PHE A 110 2.66 14.22 10.06
N THR A 111 2.42 13.67 11.24
CA THR A 111 1.54 12.49 11.39
C THR A 111 0.13 12.76 10.86
N SER A 112 -0.47 13.91 11.18
CA SER A 112 -1.79 14.28 10.67
C SER A 112 -1.82 14.40 9.14
N LEU A 113 -0.72 14.89 8.55
CA LEU A 113 -0.55 15.04 7.12
C LEU A 113 -0.47 13.68 6.42
N VAL A 114 0.24 12.71 7.02
CA VAL A 114 0.30 11.32 6.54
C VAL A 114 -1.09 10.69 6.56
N TYR A 115 -1.82 10.82 7.67
CA TYR A 115 -3.19 10.29 7.73
C TYR A 115 -4.11 10.93 6.68
N ARG A 116 -3.99 12.24 6.45
CA ARG A 116 -4.72 12.93 5.38
C ARG A 116 -4.34 12.39 3.99
N ALA A 117 -3.06 12.16 3.73
CA ALA A 117 -2.59 11.57 2.47
C ALA A 117 -3.19 10.18 2.25
N VAL A 118 -3.15 9.32 3.28
CA VAL A 118 -3.72 7.97 3.24
C VAL A 118 -5.22 7.97 2.96
N THR A 119 -5.97 8.93 3.53
CA THR A 119 -7.43 9.03 3.31
C THR A 119 -7.82 9.67 1.97
N SER A 120 -6.94 10.49 1.39
CA SER A 120 -7.25 11.28 0.18
C SER A 120 -6.83 10.61 -1.11
N ILE A 121 -5.81 9.74 -1.07
CA ILE A 121 -5.36 9.00 -2.25
C ILE A 121 -6.43 7.94 -2.62
N PRO A 122 -6.96 7.94 -3.85
CA PRO A 122 -7.92 6.93 -4.27
C PRO A 122 -7.32 5.52 -4.25
N THR A 123 -7.91 4.64 -3.46
CA THR A 123 -7.52 3.22 -3.34
C THR A 123 -8.54 2.25 -3.89
N LYS A 124 -9.80 2.68 -4.00
CA LYS A 124 -10.94 1.87 -4.45
C LYS A 124 -11.25 2.22 -5.89
N PHE A 125 -11.26 1.21 -6.76
CA PHE A 125 -11.48 1.36 -8.18
C PHE A 125 -12.62 0.45 -8.64
N ASP A 126 -13.44 0.94 -9.56
CA ASP A 126 -14.56 0.18 -10.09
C ASP A 126 -14.08 -0.91 -11.07
N CYS A 127 -14.63 -2.12 -10.94
CA CYS A 127 -14.41 -3.18 -11.90
C CYS A 127 -15.20 -2.88 -13.19
N ARG A 128 -14.50 -2.63 -14.30
CA ARG A 128 -15.13 -2.29 -15.60
C ARG A 128 -16.10 -3.34 -16.13
N PHE A 129 -16.00 -4.59 -15.67
CA PHE A 129 -16.72 -5.74 -16.23
C PHE A 129 -17.65 -6.43 -15.23
N VAL A 130 -17.69 -6.00 -13.97
CA VAL A 130 -18.55 -6.60 -12.92
C VAL A 130 -19.22 -5.48 -12.15
N TRP A 131 -20.54 -5.39 -12.26
CA TRP A 131 -21.32 -4.40 -11.52
C TRP A 131 -21.17 -4.61 -10.02
N ASP A 132 -21.07 -3.50 -9.29
CA ASP A 132 -20.96 -3.44 -7.82
C ASP A 132 -19.72 -4.14 -7.23
N SER A 133 -18.77 -4.53 -8.08
CA SER A 133 -17.47 -5.06 -7.66
C SER A 133 -16.42 -3.96 -7.73
N HIS A 134 -15.62 -3.87 -6.68
CA HIS A 134 -14.51 -2.93 -6.58
C HIS A 134 -13.24 -3.70 -6.32
N TRP A 135 -12.13 -3.21 -6.85
CA TRP A 135 -10.81 -3.71 -6.53
C TRP A 135 -10.01 -2.61 -5.85
N TYR A 136 -9.10 -3.03 -4.98
CA TYR A 136 -8.28 -2.12 -4.19
C TYR A 136 -6.84 -2.13 -4.68
N ASN A 137 -6.24 -0.94 -4.79
CA ASN A 137 -4.83 -0.77 -5.08
C ASN A 137 -4.17 0.10 -4.01
N TYR A 138 -3.31 -0.53 -3.22
CA TYR A 138 -2.57 0.13 -2.14
C TYR A 138 -1.12 0.44 -2.51
N ASN A 139 -0.65 0.16 -3.73
CA ASN A 139 0.76 0.32 -4.08
C ASN A 139 1.25 1.76 -3.87
N HIS A 140 0.44 2.74 -4.27
CA HIS A 140 0.72 4.16 -4.13
C HIS A 140 0.73 4.63 -2.68
N ILE A 141 -0.18 4.10 -1.85
CA ILE A 141 -0.18 4.41 -0.42
C ILE A 141 0.99 3.74 0.28
N ASN A 142 1.33 2.50 -0.09
CA ASN A 142 2.44 1.78 0.50
C ASN A 142 3.77 2.51 0.30
N THR A 143 3.99 3.17 -0.84
CA THR A 143 5.19 4.02 -1.04
C THR A 143 5.23 5.22 -0.10
N VAL A 144 4.07 5.82 0.19
CA VAL A 144 3.95 6.94 1.14
C VAL A 144 4.16 6.45 2.57
N LEU A 145 3.55 5.32 2.92
CA LEU A 145 3.72 4.69 4.24
C LEU A 145 5.16 4.26 4.47
N ASP A 146 5.89 3.81 3.45
CA ASP A 146 7.30 3.44 3.59
C ASP A 146 8.13 4.64 4.05
N LEU A 147 7.87 5.85 3.54
CA LEU A 147 8.54 7.06 4.03
C LEU A 147 8.19 7.38 5.50
N TYR A 148 6.91 7.24 5.87
CA TYR A 148 6.46 7.51 7.24
C TYR A 148 7.01 6.48 8.23
N LEU A 149 6.83 5.19 7.97
CA LEU A 149 7.21 4.11 8.87
C LEU A 149 8.73 4.05 9.06
N ASN A 150 9.52 4.34 8.02
CA ASN A 150 10.98 4.42 8.13
C ASN A 150 11.46 5.62 8.98
N SER A 151 10.62 6.65 9.15
CA SER A 151 10.96 7.82 9.98
C SER A 151 10.64 7.62 11.47
N LEU A 152 9.87 6.59 11.82
CA LEU A 152 9.39 6.36 13.18
C LEU A 152 10.36 5.50 14.02
N PRO A 153 10.44 5.74 15.35
CA PRO A 153 11.07 4.80 16.27
C PRO A 153 10.33 3.46 16.31
N LYS A 154 11.08 2.36 16.51
CA LYS A 154 10.53 1.00 16.55
C LYS A 154 9.45 0.79 17.64
N GLU A 155 9.56 1.49 18.76
CA GLU A 155 8.63 1.39 19.89
C GLU A 155 7.21 1.82 19.53
N LEU A 156 7.06 2.84 18.67
CA LEU A 156 5.75 3.37 18.27
C LEU A 156 5.17 2.65 17.05
N LEU A 157 5.98 1.81 16.40
CA LEU A 157 5.68 1.26 15.09
C LEU A 157 4.46 0.33 15.12
N LEU A 158 4.34 -0.52 16.15
CA LEU A 158 3.18 -1.41 16.30
C LEU A 158 1.88 -0.64 16.51
N THR A 159 1.88 0.37 17.38
CA THR A 159 0.71 1.22 17.62
C THR A 159 0.28 1.95 16.36
N GLU A 160 1.22 2.45 15.56
CA GLU A 160 0.89 3.09 14.29
C GLU A 160 0.39 2.09 13.24
N TYR A 161 0.91 0.85 13.22
CA TYR A 161 0.35 -0.21 12.40
C TYR A 161 -1.12 -0.52 12.76
N GLU A 162 -1.47 -0.62 14.04
CA GLU A 162 -2.86 -0.84 14.47
C GLU A 162 -3.81 0.23 13.95
N ARG A 163 -3.39 1.49 14.05
CA ARG A 163 -4.18 2.64 13.57
C ARG A 163 -4.32 2.61 12.06
N LEU A 164 -3.25 2.33 11.32
CA LEU A 164 -3.28 2.23 9.86
C LEU A 164 -4.12 1.06 9.36
N ILE A 165 -4.08 -0.10 10.04
CA ILE A 165 -4.91 -1.27 9.72
C ILE A 165 -6.39 -0.96 9.94
N THR A 166 -6.73 -0.18 10.98
CA THR A 166 -8.11 0.26 11.22
C THR A 166 -8.65 1.12 10.07
N ILE A 167 -7.80 1.94 9.45
CA ILE A 167 -8.18 2.79 8.31
C ILE A 167 -8.22 1.99 7.00
N MET A 168 -7.32 1.02 6.84
CA MET A 168 -7.17 0.22 5.62
C MET A 168 -7.11 -1.29 5.90
N PRO A 169 -8.24 -1.91 6.27
CA PRO A 169 -8.28 -3.33 6.65
C PRO A 169 -8.03 -4.27 5.46
N SER A 170 -8.30 -3.83 4.23
CA SER A 170 -8.08 -4.65 3.03
C SER A 170 -6.62 -4.61 2.53
N ASN A 171 -5.72 -3.84 3.15
CA ASN A 171 -4.32 -3.75 2.72
C ASN A 171 -3.49 -4.92 3.27
N VAL A 172 -3.47 -6.03 2.52
CA VAL A 172 -2.72 -7.25 2.87
C VAL A 172 -1.22 -6.97 3.07
N GLN A 173 -0.62 -6.10 2.26
CA GLN A 173 0.80 -5.80 2.35
C GLN A 173 1.15 -5.09 3.67
N LEU A 174 0.32 -4.14 4.10
CA LEU A 174 0.48 -3.46 5.38
C LEU A 174 0.38 -4.44 6.55
N ILE A 175 -0.62 -5.32 6.51
CA ILE A 175 -0.88 -6.32 7.55
C ILE A 175 0.30 -7.29 7.67
N LEU A 176 0.81 -7.79 6.54
CA LEU A 176 1.98 -8.68 6.55
C LEU A 176 3.21 -7.99 7.15
N ARG A 177 3.46 -6.72 6.79
CA ARG A 177 4.56 -5.92 7.38
C ARG A 177 4.36 -5.74 8.89
N ALA A 178 3.15 -5.41 9.34
CA ALA A 178 2.82 -5.30 10.75
C ALA A 178 3.04 -6.62 11.50
N CYS A 179 2.65 -7.76 10.92
CA CYS A 179 2.91 -9.09 11.50
C CYS A 179 4.41 -9.39 11.59
N HIS A 180 5.20 -9.04 10.56
CA HIS A 180 6.66 -9.22 10.60
C HIS A 180 7.31 -8.38 11.70
N GLU A 181 6.86 -7.15 11.91
CA GLU A 181 7.35 -6.30 12.98
C GLU A 181 6.95 -6.86 14.35
N ALA A 182 5.70 -7.29 14.52
CA ALA A 182 5.23 -7.90 15.77
C ALA A 182 6.01 -9.18 16.13
N ILE A 183 6.31 -10.03 15.13
CA ILE A 183 7.20 -11.20 15.31
C ILE A 183 8.61 -10.76 15.74
N SER A 184 9.12 -9.64 15.21
CA SER A 184 10.44 -9.13 15.56
C SER A 184 10.51 -8.59 16.98
N GLN A 185 9.38 -8.13 17.52
CA GLN A 185 9.22 -7.66 18.90
C GLN A 185 8.73 -8.77 19.87
N ASP A 186 8.70 -10.03 19.41
CA ASP A 186 8.24 -11.22 20.15
C ASP A 186 6.76 -11.19 20.60
N ASP A 187 5.93 -10.31 20.03
CA ASP A 187 4.49 -10.29 20.28
C ASP A 187 3.73 -11.12 19.23
N LEU A 188 3.78 -12.44 19.42
CA LEU A 188 3.12 -13.40 18.54
C LEU A 188 1.59 -13.35 18.63
N GLN A 189 1.02 -12.89 19.75
CA GLN A 189 -0.43 -12.82 19.93
C GLN A 189 -1.03 -11.65 19.15
N LEU A 190 -0.36 -10.49 19.17
CA LEU A 190 -0.74 -9.33 18.38
C LEU A 190 -0.58 -9.62 16.88
N ALA A 191 0.50 -10.28 16.46
CA ALA A 191 0.64 -10.72 15.06
C ALA A 191 -0.53 -11.62 14.60
N LYS A 192 -1.00 -12.51 15.49
CA LYS A 192 -2.14 -13.40 15.23
C LYS A 192 -3.46 -12.64 15.17
N SER A 193 -3.66 -11.62 16.01
CA SER A 193 -4.88 -10.82 16.00
C SER A 193 -5.04 -10.05 14.68
N PHE A 194 -3.96 -9.48 14.15
CA PHE A 194 -3.95 -8.83 12.83
C PHE A 194 -4.29 -9.80 11.70
N CYS A 195 -3.69 -10.99 11.68
CA CYS A 195 -4.00 -12.00 10.68
C CYS A 195 -5.46 -12.45 10.76
N ASN A 196 -5.98 -12.65 11.97
CA ASN A 196 -7.37 -13.07 12.17
C ASN A 196 -8.36 -12.04 11.63
N ALA A 197 -8.16 -10.76 11.91
CA ALA A 197 -8.99 -9.69 11.37
C ALA A 197 -8.94 -9.69 9.82
N ALA A 198 -7.74 -9.82 9.26
CA ALA A 198 -7.51 -9.75 7.82
C ALA A 198 -8.12 -10.92 7.02
N ILE A 199 -8.14 -12.13 7.58
CA ILE A 199 -8.60 -13.34 6.87
C ILE A 199 -10.09 -13.25 6.51
N TYR A 200 -10.90 -12.56 7.31
CA TYR A 200 -12.33 -12.39 7.02
C TYR A 200 -12.55 -11.54 5.76
N ASP A 201 -11.77 -10.47 5.60
CA ASP A 201 -11.90 -9.55 4.46
C ASP A 201 -11.20 -10.09 3.20
N ASN A 202 -10.14 -10.87 3.38
CA ASN A 202 -9.22 -11.29 2.32
C ASN A 202 -9.05 -12.82 2.25
N VAL A 203 -10.17 -13.55 2.25
CA VAL A 203 -10.18 -15.02 2.33
C VAL A 203 -9.33 -15.69 1.24
N GLY A 204 -9.21 -15.10 0.04
CA GLY A 204 -8.48 -15.66 -1.09
C GLY A 204 -6.95 -15.47 -1.08
N HIS A 205 -6.38 -14.72 -0.13
CA HIS A 205 -4.95 -14.39 -0.16
C HIS A 205 -4.08 -15.47 0.51
N LEU A 206 -3.33 -16.22 -0.30
CA LEU A 206 -2.42 -17.30 0.15
C LEU A 206 -1.43 -16.84 1.23
N SER A 207 -0.86 -15.64 1.08
CA SER A 207 0.17 -15.14 2.01
C SER A 207 -0.37 -14.96 3.43
N LEU A 208 -1.64 -14.54 3.59
CA LEU A 208 -2.27 -14.41 4.91
C LEU A 208 -2.46 -15.77 5.56
N TRP A 209 -2.91 -16.78 4.80
CA TRP A 209 -3.02 -18.15 5.31
C TRP A 209 -1.68 -18.71 5.76
N LYS A 210 -0.62 -18.55 4.95
CA LYS A 210 0.72 -19.01 5.32
C LYS A 210 1.24 -18.30 6.57
N MET A 211 1.06 -16.98 6.66
CA MET A 211 1.46 -16.20 7.83
C MET A 211 0.73 -16.68 9.09
N MET A 212 -0.61 -16.78 9.03
CA MET A 212 -1.44 -17.23 10.14
C MET A 212 -1.06 -18.63 10.61
N ILE A 213 -0.89 -19.57 9.69
CA ILE A 213 -0.46 -20.93 10.00
C ILE A 213 0.91 -20.89 10.69
N SER A 214 1.88 -20.18 10.14
CA SER A 214 3.23 -20.07 10.71
C SER A 214 3.21 -19.51 12.14
N LEU A 215 2.34 -18.52 12.42
CA LEU A 215 2.14 -17.96 13.76
C LEU A 215 1.52 -18.98 14.71
N THR A 216 0.50 -19.73 14.28
CA THR A 216 -0.11 -20.76 15.13
C THR A 216 0.81 -21.94 15.43
N VAL A 217 1.70 -22.29 14.49
CA VAL A 217 2.73 -23.31 14.70
C VAL A 217 3.77 -22.80 15.69
N LYS A 218 4.21 -21.54 15.57
CA LYS A 218 5.13 -20.90 16.53
C LYS A 218 4.55 -20.80 17.94
N LEU A 219 3.24 -20.63 18.06
CA LEU A 219 2.51 -20.64 19.33
C LEU A 219 2.22 -22.06 19.87
N GLU A 220 2.83 -23.10 19.28
CA GLU A 220 2.70 -24.51 19.65
C GLU A 220 1.26 -25.07 19.63
N ASN A 221 0.32 -24.37 19.00
CA ASN A 221 -1.09 -24.75 18.92
C ASN A 221 -1.36 -25.66 17.71
N ILE A 222 -0.79 -26.87 17.72
CA ILE A 222 -0.84 -27.84 16.61
C ILE A 222 -2.28 -28.17 16.17
N ARG A 223 -3.19 -28.31 17.15
CA ARG A 223 -4.61 -28.62 16.87
C ARG A 223 -5.29 -27.49 16.09
N GLU A 224 -4.96 -26.25 16.40
CA GLU A 224 -5.51 -25.07 15.73
C GLU A 224 -4.89 -24.91 14.34
N ALA A 225 -3.57 -25.10 14.22
CA ALA A 225 -2.85 -25.08 12.94
C ALA A 225 -3.45 -26.09 11.95
N ARG A 226 -3.79 -27.30 12.40
CA ARG A 226 -4.48 -28.31 11.57
C ARG A 226 -5.84 -27.83 11.07
N LYS A 227 -6.67 -27.25 11.95
CA LYS A 227 -7.97 -26.68 11.55
C LYS A 227 -7.81 -25.56 10.53
N LEU A 228 -6.77 -24.73 10.69
CA LEU A 228 -6.45 -23.66 9.73
C LEU A 228 -6.03 -24.21 8.38
N TYR A 229 -5.19 -25.24 8.31
CA TYR A 229 -4.85 -25.90 7.05
C TYR A 229 -6.09 -26.48 6.35
N GLN A 230 -6.94 -27.19 7.09
CA GLN A 230 -8.18 -27.74 6.54
C GLN A 230 -9.08 -26.65 5.95
N ARG A 231 -9.22 -25.52 6.65
CA ARG A 231 -9.99 -24.37 6.17
C ARG A 231 -9.34 -23.69 4.97
N ALA A 232 -8.03 -23.46 5.01
CA ALA A 232 -7.28 -22.81 3.93
C ALA A 232 -7.42 -23.60 2.61
N VAL A 233 -7.32 -24.92 2.70
CA VAL A 233 -7.45 -25.82 1.55
C VAL A 233 -8.87 -25.88 1.00
N GLN A 234 -9.90 -25.73 1.84
CA GLN A 234 -11.29 -25.60 1.38
C GLN A 234 -11.51 -24.30 0.60
N VAL A 235 -10.86 -23.20 1.01
CA VAL A 235 -10.95 -21.90 0.35
C VAL A 235 -10.12 -21.86 -0.94
N LEU A 236 -8.91 -22.43 -0.91
CA LEU A 236 -7.95 -22.41 -2.03
C LEU A 236 -7.65 -23.85 -2.51
N PRO A 237 -8.65 -24.56 -3.06
CA PRO A 237 -8.52 -25.99 -3.38
C PRO A 237 -7.47 -26.26 -4.46
N TYR A 238 -7.24 -25.33 -5.38
CA TYR A 238 -6.29 -25.52 -6.48
C TYR A 238 -4.85 -25.06 -6.16
N CYS A 239 -4.59 -24.59 -4.94
CA CYS A 239 -3.26 -24.11 -4.56
C CYS A 239 -2.32 -25.26 -4.16
N VAL A 240 -1.56 -25.80 -5.11
CA VAL A 240 -0.61 -26.91 -4.89
C VAL A 240 0.38 -26.62 -3.75
N THR A 241 0.86 -25.39 -3.62
CA THR A 241 1.83 -25.03 -2.57
C THR A 241 1.24 -25.21 -1.17
N LEU A 242 -0.04 -24.91 -0.98
CA LEU A 242 -0.72 -25.07 0.30
C LEU A 242 -0.88 -26.55 0.67
N TRP A 243 -1.19 -27.40 -0.30
CA TRP A 243 -1.26 -28.85 -0.10
C TRP A 243 0.10 -29.45 0.25
N LYS A 244 1.19 -29.00 -0.39
CA LYS A 244 2.56 -29.40 -0.05
C LYS A 244 2.92 -29.01 1.38
N ASP A 245 2.64 -27.76 1.75
CA ASP A 245 2.87 -27.25 3.11
C ASP A 245 2.06 -28.04 4.15
N TYR A 246 0.82 -28.42 3.82
CA TYR A 246 -0.04 -29.22 4.71
C TYR A 246 0.46 -30.65 4.89
N LEU A 247 0.91 -31.30 3.81
CA LEU A 247 1.54 -32.62 3.88
C LEU A 247 2.80 -32.61 4.75
N MET A 248 3.68 -31.62 4.56
CA MET A 248 4.88 -31.46 5.39
C MET A 248 4.55 -31.24 6.87
N PHE A 249 3.52 -30.46 7.14
CA PHE A 249 3.04 -30.22 8.50
C PHE A 249 2.56 -31.52 9.18
N GLU A 250 1.73 -32.34 8.51
CA GLU A 250 1.25 -33.60 9.09
C GLU A 250 2.36 -34.66 9.23
N VAL A 251 3.32 -34.70 8.30
CA VAL A 251 4.47 -35.63 8.37
C VAL A 251 5.42 -35.30 9.52
N SER A 252 5.58 -34.02 9.85
CA SER A 252 6.40 -33.56 10.99
C SER A 252 5.71 -33.74 12.33
N HIS A 253 4.38 -33.55 12.41
CA HIS A 253 3.62 -33.62 13.66
C HIS A 253 2.93 -34.98 13.92
N GLY A 254 3.12 -35.96 13.02
CA GLY A 254 2.95 -37.39 13.34
C GLY A 254 1.57 -38.02 13.07
N CYS A 255 0.61 -37.32 12.46
CA CYS A 255 -0.70 -37.90 12.14
C CYS A 255 -0.70 -38.62 10.77
N LYS A 256 -0.16 -39.85 10.74
CA LYS A 256 -0.09 -40.69 9.53
C LYS A 256 -1.47 -41.02 8.92
N GLU A 257 -2.54 -40.96 9.71
CA GLU A 257 -3.90 -41.30 9.28
C GLU A 257 -4.53 -40.27 8.34
N ILE A 258 -4.13 -39.00 8.46
CA ILE A 258 -4.70 -37.89 7.67
C ILE A 258 -4.02 -37.79 6.30
N VAL A 259 -2.76 -38.24 6.21
CA VAL A 259 -1.95 -38.16 4.97
C VAL A 259 -2.62 -38.87 3.78
N PRO A 260 -3.12 -40.13 3.90
CA PRO A 260 -3.86 -40.78 2.81
C PRO A 260 -5.12 -40.03 2.38
N GLN A 261 -5.85 -39.41 3.32
CA GLN A 261 -7.06 -38.64 3.03
C GLN A 261 -6.76 -37.34 2.28
N ILE A 262 -5.62 -36.71 2.59
CA ILE A 262 -5.12 -35.54 1.87
C ILE A 262 -4.77 -35.95 0.42
N LEU A 263 -4.08 -37.08 0.24
CA LEU A 263 -3.66 -37.55 -1.07
C LEU A 263 -4.85 -37.93 -1.96
N SER A 264 -5.86 -38.63 -1.42
CA SER A 264 -7.07 -38.95 -2.18
C SER A 264 -7.79 -37.69 -2.66
N ARG A 265 -7.91 -36.67 -1.78
CA ARG A 265 -8.54 -35.40 -2.13
C ARG A 265 -7.74 -34.58 -3.16
N CYS A 266 -6.42 -34.67 -3.14
CA CYS A 266 -5.57 -34.04 -4.16
C CYS A 266 -5.72 -34.73 -5.53
N GLN A 267 -5.85 -36.07 -5.54
CA GLN A 267 -6.10 -36.84 -6.75
C GLN A 267 -7.48 -36.52 -7.36
N GLU A 268 -8.51 -36.38 -6.53
CA GLU A 268 -9.85 -35.94 -6.96
C GLU A 268 -9.83 -34.56 -7.62
N LEU A 269 -8.99 -33.64 -7.12
CA LEU A 269 -8.81 -32.30 -7.66
C LEU A 269 -7.86 -32.25 -8.87
N GLY A 270 -7.29 -33.39 -9.28
CA GLY A 270 -6.35 -33.47 -10.39
C GLY A 270 -4.98 -32.83 -10.11
N LEU A 271 -4.60 -32.67 -8.84
CA LEU A 271 -3.31 -32.07 -8.45
C LEU A 271 -2.23 -33.16 -8.38
N SER A 272 -1.22 -33.10 -9.25
CA SER A 272 -0.10 -34.05 -9.21
C SER A 272 0.87 -33.72 -8.06
N LEU A 273 0.77 -34.47 -6.97
CA LEU A 273 1.70 -34.39 -5.83
C LEU A 273 2.65 -35.59 -5.71
N ASP A 274 2.55 -36.56 -6.63
CA ASP A 274 3.19 -37.87 -6.52
C ASP A 274 4.73 -37.79 -6.42
N GLU A 275 5.36 -36.92 -7.20
CA GLU A 275 6.81 -36.68 -7.13
C GLU A 275 7.24 -36.14 -5.76
N TYR A 276 6.42 -35.27 -5.17
CA TYR A 276 6.72 -34.63 -3.88
C TYR A 276 6.54 -35.61 -2.71
N VAL A 277 5.50 -36.44 -2.76
CA VAL A 277 5.26 -37.49 -1.76
C VAL A 277 6.39 -38.52 -1.80
N ASN A 278 6.83 -38.92 -3.00
CA ASN A 278 7.97 -39.81 -3.17
C ASN A 278 9.28 -39.23 -2.62
N PHE A 279 9.48 -37.90 -2.74
CA PHE A 279 10.62 -37.22 -2.12
C PHE A 279 10.56 -37.26 -0.59
N ILE A 280 9.41 -36.95 0.01
CA ILE A 280 9.24 -36.96 1.47
C ILE A 280 9.45 -38.36 2.06
N ILE A 281 8.95 -39.40 1.40
CA ILE A 281 9.09 -40.79 1.85
C ILE A 281 10.56 -41.25 1.77
N LYS A 282 11.33 -40.78 0.78
CA LYS A 282 12.75 -41.14 0.60
C LYS A 282 13.70 -40.41 1.57
N VAL A 283 13.28 -39.29 2.16
CA VAL A 283 14.12 -38.46 3.06
C VAL A 283 14.00 -38.88 4.53
N LYS A 284 13.11 -39.83 4.86
CA LYS A 284 13.05 -40.52 6.17
C LYS A 284 13.71 -41.88 6.09
#